data_AF-T1EJW1-F1
#
_entry.id   AF-T1EJW1-F1
#
_cell.length_a   1.000
_cell.length_b   1.000
_cell.length_c   1.000
_cell.angle_alpha   90.00
_cell.angle_beta   90.00
_cell.angle_gamma   90.00
#
_symmetry.space_group_name_H-M   'P 1'
#
loop_
_entity.id
_entity.type
_entity.pdbx_description
1 polymer ?
#
loop_
_entity_poly.entity_id
_entity_poly.type
_entity_poly.pdbx_seq_one_letter_code
_entity_poly.pdbx_strand_id
1 'polypeptide(L)' 'WYHGLISRTQAEDILRPHKEGSYLVRTSESNHADYSLSVKSTKGFIHMRIVHRREDGGQYILGQFSQPFLSIP' A
#
# COMPACT_ATOMS: atom_id res chain seq x y z
N TRP A 1 4.68 2.78 -9.83
CA TRP A 1 4.56 2.66 -8.37
C TRP A 1 3.31 1.90 -7.97
N TYR A 2 2.20 1.97 -8.73
CA TYR A 2 1.06 1.05 -8.58
C TYR A 2 1.24 -0.22 -9.42
N HIS A 3 1.01 -1.39 -8.82
CA HIS A 3 1.26 -2.71 -9.43
C HIS A 3 0.01 -3.58 -9.56
N GLY A 4 -1.20 -3.04 -9.30
CA GLY A 4 -2.44 -3.80 -9.51
C GLY A 4 -2.67 -4.92 -8.50
N LEU A 5 -3.24 -6.05 -8.95
CA LEU A 5 -3.48 -7.23 -8.12
C LEU A 5 -2.21 -8.09 -8.02
N ILE A 6 -1.34 -7.74 -7.08
CA ILE A 6 -0.20 -8.57 -6.70
C ILE A 6 -0.29 -8.94 -5.22
N SER A 7 0.18 -10.14 -4.90
CA SER A 7 0.20 -10.64 -3.54
C SER A 7 1.24 -9.93 -2.68
N ARG A 8 1.12 -10.08 -1.37
CA ARG A 8 2.14 -9.64 -0.42
C ARG A 8 3.53 -10.15 -0.80
N THR A 9 3.65 -11.45 -1.09
CA THR A 9 4.93 -12.08 -1.41
C THR A 9 5.50 -11.59 -2.75
N GLN A 10 4.66 -11.42 -3.77
CA GLN A 10 5.10 -10.86 -5.05
C GLN A 10 5.65 -9.43 -4.88
N ALA A 11 5.03 -8.61 -4.04
CA ALA A 11 5.54 -7.28 -3.73
C ALA A 11 6.91 -7.32 -3.06
N GLU A 12 7.12 -8.27 -2.14
CA GLU A 12 8.42 -8.47 -1.48
C GLU A 12 9.50 -8.91 -2.47
N ASP A 13 9.19 -9.82 -3.39
CA ASP A 13 10.11 -10.28 -4.43
C ASP A 13 10.51 -9.13 -5.39
N ILE A 14 9.55 -8.28 -5.77
CA ILE A 14 9.80 -7.07 -6.59
C ILE A 14 10.69 -6.09 -5.84
N LEU A 15 10.44 -5.85 -4.55
CA LEU A 15 11.20 -4.88 -3.75
C LEU A 15 12.57 -5.40 -3.32
N ARG A 16 12.77 -6.72 -3.22
CA ARG A 16 14.02 -7.35 -2.76
C ARG A 16 15.29 -6.83 -3.45
N PRO A 17 15.36 -6.71 -4.79
CA PRO A 17 16.55 -6.17 -5.48
C PRO A 17 16.73 -4.65 -5.36
N HIS A 18 15.73 -3.90 -4.88
CA HIS A 18 15.77 -2.44 -4.84
C HIS A 18 16.39 -1.89 -3.55
N LYS A 19 16.68 -0.59 -3.49
CA LYS A 19 17.23 0.07 -2.29
C LYS A 19 16.23 0.12 -1.13
N GLU A 20 16.72 0.31 0.09
CA GLU A 20 15.88 0.66 1.23
C GLU A 20 15.02 1.89 0.94
N GLY A 21 13.78 1.90 1.44
CA GLY A 21 12.80 2.95 1.18
C GLY A 21 12.09 2.82 -0.17
N SER A 22 12.48 1.86 -1.01
CA SER A 22 11.71 1.52 -2.21
C SER A 22 10.33 1.02 -1.82
N TYR A 23 9.32 1.44 -2.56
CA TYR A 23 7.93 1.12 -2.25
C TYR A 23 7.12 0.85 -3.50
N LEU A 24 5.98 0.20 -3.30
CA LEU A 24 4.94 0.06 -4.31
C LEU A 24 3.58 0.02 -3.63
N VAL A 25 2.55 0.38 -4.38
CA VAL A 25 1.15 0.23 -4.00
C VAL A 25 0.55 -0.92 -4.79
N ARG A 26 -0.23 -1.75 -4.11
CA ARG A 26 -0.97 -2.88 -4.67
C ARG A 26 -2.41 -2.87 -4.20
N THR A 27 -3.28 -3.58 -4.91
CA THR A 27 -4.66 -3.82 -4.47
C THR A 27 -4.62 -4.73 -3.25
N SER A 28 -5.47 -4.47 -2.27
CA SER A 28 -5.56 -5.33 -1.09
C SER A 28 -6.12 -6.71 -1.46
N GLU A 29 -5.46 -7.76 -0.98
CA GLU A 29 -5.87 -9.17 -1.21
C GLU A 29 -7.17 -9.52 -0.47
N SER A 30 -7.44 -8.84 0.65
CA SER A 30 -8.62 -9.11 1.48
C SER A 30 -9.82 -8.24 1.14
N ASN A 31 -9.60 -7.08 0.51
CA ASN A 31 -10.68 -6.18 0.10
C ASN A 31 -10.28 -5.43 -1.18
N HIS A 32 -10.86 -5.79 -2.32
CA HIS A 32 -10.55 -5.16 -3.60
C HIS A 32 -10.88 -3.66 -3.68
N ALA A 33 -11.67 -3.13 -2.74
CA ALA A 33 -11.92 -1.69 -2.65
C ALA A 33 -10.76 -0.91 -1.99
N ASP A 34 -9.85 -1.61 -1.31
CA ASP A 34 -8.73 -1.03 -0.58
C ASP A 34 -7.40 -1.31 -1.26
N TYR A 35 -6.38 -0.56 -0.83
CA TYR A 35 -5.02 -0.71 -1.31
C TYR A 35 -4.08 -1.12 -0.19
N SER A 36 -2.86 -1.45 -0.55
CA SER A 36 -1.77 -1.78 0.36
C SER A 36 -0.48 -1.15 -0.14
N LEU A 37 0.21 -0.44 0.73
CA LEU A 37 1.53 0.13 0.50
C LEU A 37 2.57 -0.85 1.06
N SER A 38 3.41 -1.38 0.18
CA SER A 38 4.53 -2.27 0.53
C SER A 38 5.83 -1.48 0.43
N VAL A 39 6.65 -1.49 1.49
CA VAL A 39 7.89 -0.71 1.59
C VAL A 39 9.04 -1.60 2.03
N LYS A 40 10.20 -1.50 1.35
CA LYS A 40 11.44 -2.16 1.78
C LYS A 40 12.07 -1.39 2.93
N SER A 41 12.28 -2.08 4.06
CA SER A 41 12.98 -1.58 5.24
C SER A 41 14.36 -2.24 5.36
N THR A 42 15.21 -1.76 6.27
CA THR A 42 16.50 -2.39 6.61
C THR A 42 16.38 -3.87 7.00
N LYS A 43 15.28 -4.24 7.66
CA LYS A 43 15.09 -5.57 8.26
C LYS A 43 14.05 -6.45 7.56
N GLY A 44 13.55 -6.03 6.39
CA GLY A 44 12.51 -6.76 5.66
C GLY A 44 11.54 -5.82 4.96
N PHE A 45 10.24 -6.05 5.15
CA PHE A 45 9.19 -5.33 4.43
C PHE A 45 8.07 -4.88 5.37
N ILE A 46 7.61 -3.65 5.17
CA ILE A 46 6.48 -3.05 5.88
C ILE A 46 5.30 -3.03 4.91
N HIS A 47 4.13 -3.46 5.39
CA HIS A 47 2.89 -3.46 4.61
C HIS A 47 1.83 -2.67 5.36
N MET A 48 1.42 -1.54 4.80
CA MET A 48 0.39 -0.67 5.37
C MET A 48 -0.87 -0.76 4.52
N ARG A 49 -2.02 -0.98 5.16
CA ARG A 49 -3.32 -0.91 4.48
C ARG A 49 -3.67 0.54 4.17
N ILE A 50 -4.23 0.78 3.00
CA ILE A 50 -4.85 2.05 2.64
C ILE A 50 -6.34 1.78 2.45
N VAL A 51 -7.17 2.32 3.33
CA VAL A 51 -8.62 2.16 3.27
C VAL A 51 -9.21 3.28 2.43
N HIS A 52 -10.02 2.94 1.44
CA HIS A 52 -10.74 3.93 0.65
C HIS A 52 -12.14 4.14 1.27
N ARG A 53 -12.30 5.26 1.98
CA ARG A 53 -13.60 5.70 2.48
C ARG A 53 -14.31 6.42 1.34
N ARG A 54 -15.31 5.75 0.75
CA ARG A 54 -16.13 6.32 -0.33
C ARG A 54 -17.17 7.31 0.18
N GLU A 55 -17.48 7.26 1.48
CA GLU A 55 -18.27 8.27 2.17
C GLU A 55 -17.46 9.57 2.31
N ASP A 56 -18.13 10.72 2.40
CA ASP A 56 -17.48 12.03 2.63
C ASP A 56 -16.51 12.51 1.51
N GLY A 57 -16.79 12.17 0.24
CA GLY A 57 -16.05 12.75 -0.89
C GLY A 57 -14.86 11.94 -1.41
N GLY A 58 -14.72 10.67 -1.02
CA GLY A 58 -13.72 9.75 -1.58
C GLY A 58 -12.32 9.99 -1.02
N GLN A 59 -12.12 9.64 0.25
CA GLN A 59 -10.87 9.87 0.98
C GLN A 59 -10.11 8.56 1.26
N TYR A 60 -8.80 8.67 1.43
CA TYR A 60 -7.90 7.55 1.71
C TYR A 60 -7.32 7.66 3.12
N ILE A 61 -7.38 6.57 3.88
CA ILE A 61 -6.77 6.47 5.22
C ILE A 61 -5.61 5.49 5.16
N LEU A 62 -4.42 5.94 5.51
CA LEU A 62 -3.22 5.11 5.61
C LEU A 62 -3.12 4.52 7.02
N GLY A 63 -3.21 3.20 7.13
CA GLY A 63 -3.22 2.50 8.41
C GLY A 63 -4.54 2.71 9.17
N GLN A 64 -4.45 2.95 10.47
CA GLN A 64 -5.63 3.07 11.36
C GLN A 64 -5.85 4.49 11.90
N PHE A 65 -4.83 5.34 11.91
CA PHE A 65 -4.86 6.63 12.62
C PHE A 65 -4.33 7.81 11.79
N SER A 66 -4.05 7.62 10.50
CA SER A 66 -3.65 8.77 9.68
C SER A 66 -4.80 9.73 9.49
N GLN A 67 -4.46 11.00 9.23
CA GLN A 67 -5.44 11.93 8.66
C GLN A 67 -5.90 11.42 7.28
N PRO A 68 -7.12 11.79 6.85
CA PRO A 68 -7.60 11.50 5.50
C PRO A 68 -6.77 12.21 4.43
N PHE A 69 -6.45 11.48 3.37
CA PHE A 69 -5.79 11.99 2.18
C PHE A 69 -6.78 12.03 1.01
N LEU A 70 -6.67 13.03 0.15
CA LEU A 70 -7.54 13.15 -1.04
C LEU A 70 -7.13 12.22 -2.19
N SER A 71 -5.87 11.78 -2.21
CA SER A 71 -5.35 10.90 -3.26
C SER A 71 -4.18 10.06 -2.78
N ILE A 72 -3.92 8.98 -3.51
CA ILE A 72 -2.65 8.26 -3.49
C ILE A 72 -1.88 8.78 -4.72
N PRO A 73 -0.73 9.44 -4.53
CA PRO A 73 0.03 10.07 -5.63
C PRO A 73 0.64 9.04 -6.58
#